data_AF-A0A2A5HWK8-F1
#
_entry.id   AF-A0A2A5HWK8-F1
#
_cell.length_a   1.000
_cell.length_b   1.000
_cell.length_c   1.000
_cell.angle_alpha   90.00
_cell.angle_beta   90.00
_cell.angle_gamma   90.00
#
_symmetry.space_group_name_H-M   'P 1'
#
loop_
_entity.id
_entity.type
_entity.pdbx_description
1 polymer ?
#
loop_
_entity_poly.entity_id
_entity_poly.type
_entity_poly.pdbx_seq_one_letter_code
_entity_poly.pdbx_strand_id
1 'polypeptide(L)' 'MIMADLQTPYGEQLAKEIQQVPDEYLPALLTIVHSFRESVSLPSATESFEQGWKEAMAGDTHPIETLWNGIDT' A
#
# COMPACT_ATOMS: atom_id res chain seq x y z
N MET A 1 17.70 11.08 -2.85
CA MET A 1 17.15 10.25 -3.93
C MET A 1 17.25 8.81 -3.47
N ILE A 2 16.20 8.26 -2.87
CA ILE A 2 16.23 6.91 -2.28
C ILE A 2 16.09 5.92 -3.43
N MET A 3 17.22 5.41 -3.92
CA MET A 3 17.26 4.15 -4.65
C MET A 3 16.89 3.09 -3.61
N ALA A 4 15.67 2.56 -3.66
CA ALA A 4 15.34 1.37 -2.90
C ALA A 4 16.30 0.28 -3.38
N ASP A 5 17.19 -0.19 -2.50
CA ASP A 5 18.16 -1.24 -2.81
C ASP A 5 17.39 -2.47 -3.32
N LEU A 6 17.41 -2.68 -4.63
CA LEU A 6 16.87 -3.85 -5.32
C LEU A 6 17.77 -5.08 -5.07
N GLN A 7 18.32 -5.25 -3.85
CA GLN A 7 19.22 -6.33 -3.44
C GLN A 7 18.48 -7.68 -3.25
N THR A 8 17.41 -7.90 -4.01
CA THR A 8 16.72 -9.19 -4.08
C THR A 8 16.93 -9.76 -5.48
N PRO A 9 16.98 -11.10 -5.65
CA PRO A 9 17.14 -11.72 -6.98
C PRO A 9 16.07 -11.29 -7.98
N TYR A 10 14.91 -10.82 -7.51
CA TYR A 10 13.82 -10.30 -8.33
C TYR A 10 14.02 -8.85 -8.78
N GLY A 11 14.77 -8.05 -8.04
CA GLY A 11 15.01 -6.65 -8.36
C GLY A 11 15.88 -6.46 -9.60
N GLU A 12 16.93 -7.29 -9.75
CA GLU A 12 17.76 -7.29 -10.96
C GLU A 12 16.99 -7.76 -12.20
N GLN A 13 16.12 -8.77 -12.05
CA GLN A 13 15.28 -9.24 -13.15
C GLN A 13 14.29 -8.16 -13.59
N LEU A 14 13.64 -7.51 -12.62
CA LEU A 14 12.71 -6.42 -12.90
C LEU A 14 13.39 -5.25 -13.62
N ALA A 15 14.61 -4.87 -13.21
CA ALA A 15 15.37 -3.82 -13.87
C ALA A 15 15.69 -4.17 -15.33
N LYS A 16 16.05 -5.43 -15.62
CA LYS A 16 16.31 -5.90 -16.99
C LYS A 16 15.06 -5.87 -17.86
N GLU A 17 13.92 -6.29 -17.33
CA GLU A 17 12.63 -6.25 -18.05
C GLU A 17 12.24 -4.80 -18.38
N ILE A 18 12.35 -3.88 -17.41
CA ILE A 18 12.04 -2.45 -17.62
C ILE A 18 12.91 -1.85 -18.72
N GLN A 19 14.20 -2.22 -18.79
CA GLN A 19 15.12 -1.73 -19.84
C GLN A 19 14.76 -2.20 -21.25
N GLN A 20 13.99 -3.28 -21.39
CA GLN A 20 13.55 -3.81 -22.68
C GLN A 20 12.21 -3.21 -23.14
N VAL A 21 11.50 -2.50 -22.25
CA VAL A 21 10.23 -1.86 -22.58
C VAL A 21 10.48 -0.62 -23.44
N PRO A 22 9.83 -0.49 -24.61
CA PRO A 22 9.95 0.72 -25.41
C PRO A 22 9.45 1.95 -24.67
N ASP A 23 10.12 3.09 -24.86
CA ASP A 23 9.86 4.34 -24.13
C ASP A 23 8.39 4.78 -24.15
N GLU A 24 7.69 4.53 -25.26
CA GLU A 24 6.28 4.84 -25.45
C GLU A 24 5.33 4.12 -24.48
N TYR A 25 5.75 3.00 -23.89
CA TYR A 25 4.98 2.23 -22.90
C TYR A 25 5.43 2.45 -21.46
N LEU A 26 6.55 3.15 -21.21
CA LEU A 26 7.04 3.43 -19.86
C LEU A 26 6.01 4.18 -18.98
N PRO A 27 5.23 5.17 -19.48
CA PRO A 27 4.20 5.82 -18.66
C PRO A 27 3.11 4.86 -18.18
N ALA A 28 2.71 3.91 -19.03
CA ALA A 28 1.72 2.89 -18.68
C ALA A 28 2.29 1.93 -17.62
N LEU A 29 3.54 1.49 -17.80
CA LEU A 29 4.22 0.64 -16.83
C LEU A 29 4.37 1.33 -15.47
N LEU A 30 4.74 2.62 -15.46
CA LEU A 30 4.85 3.41 -14.23
C LEU A 30 3.51 3.47 -13.49
N THR A 31 2.40 3.64 -14.23
CA THR A 31 1.05 3.66 -13.65
C THR A 31 0.74 2.33 -12.97
N ILE A 32 1.02 1.20 -13.63
CA ILE A 32 0.80 -0.15 -13.08
C ILE A 32 1.61 -0.35 -11.78
N VAL A 33 2.89 0.02 -11.79
CA VAL A 33 3.76 -0.09 -10.60
C VAL A 33 3.23 0.80 -9.45
N HIS A 34 2.74 1.99 -9.77
CA HIS A 34 2.16 2.91 -8.78
C HIS A 34 0.91 2.32 -8.14
N SER A 35 -0.05 1.86 -8.94
CA SER A 35 -1.28 1.24 -8.46
C SER A 35 -1.00 -0.04 -7.67
N PHE A 36 -0.03 -0.84 -8.10
CA PHE A 36 0.39 -2.01 -7.35
C PHE A 36 0.96 -1.61 -5.98
N ARG A 37 1.86 -0.63 -5.91
CA ARG A 37 2.41 -0.12 -4.66
C ARG A 37 1.31 0.39 -3.73
N GLU A 38 0.34 1.13 -4.25
CA GLU A 38 -0.82 1.60 -3.46
C GLU A 38 -1.67 0.44 -2.95
N SER A 39 -1.87 -0.61 -3.75
CA SER A 39 -2.68 -1.77 -3.34
C SER A 39 -2.05 -2.61 -2.24
N VAL A 40 -0.70 -2.66 -2.18
CA VAL A 40 0.04 -3.44 -1.17
C VAL A 40 0.50 -2.57 0.00
N SER A 41 0.54 -1.26 -0.18
CA SER A 41 0.78 -0.34 0.93
C SER A 41 -0.47 -0.29 1.79
N LEU A 42 -0.30 -0.46 3.10
CA LEU A 42 -1.34 -0.08 4.04
C LEU A 42 -1.73 1.38 3.78
N PRO A 43 -2.99 1.77 4.04
CA PRO A 43 -3.36 3.18 4.03
C PRO A 43 -2.37 3.92 4.92
N SER A 44 -1.92 5.09 4.45
CA SER A 44 -1.05 5.93 5.27
C SER A 44 -1.69 6.15 6.64
N ALA A 45 -0.87 6.39 7.66
CA ALA A 45 -1.39 6.72 8.99
C ALA A 45 -2.39 7.88 8.93
N THR A 46 -2.19 8.81 7.99
CA THR A 46 -3.10 9.91 7.68
C THR A 46 -4.44 9.42 7.12
N GLU A 47 -4.45 8.56 6.09
CA GLU A 47 -5.69 8.01 5.52
C GLU A 47 -6.45 7.13 6.53
N SER A 48 -5.73 6.33 7.31
CA SER A 48 -6.32 5.52 8.39
C SER A 48 -6.94 6.41 9.47
N PHE A 49 -6.29 7.51 9.82
CA PHE A 49 -6.81 8.48 10.79
C PHE A 49 -8.02 9.24 10.25
N GLU A 50 -7.98 9.73 9.02
CA GLU A 50 -9.11 10.41 8.39
C GLU A 50 -10.34 9.50 8.30
N GLN A 51 -10.14 8.22 7.98
CA GLN A 51 -11.21 7.23 7.93
C GLN A 51 -11.79 6.97 9.33
N GLY A 52 -10.95 6.67 10.32
CA GLY A 52 -11.40 6.47 11.70
C GLY A 52 -12.08 7.70 12.30
N TRP A 53 -11.65 8.91 11.90
CA TRP A 53 -12.29 10.16 12.30
C TRP A 53 -13.70 10.30 11.71
N LYS A 54 -13.90 9.94 10.45
CA LYS A 54 -15.23 9.95 9.81
C LYS A 54 -16.17 8.94 10.46
N GLU A 55 -15.69 7.73 10.72
CA GLU A 55 -16.46 6.67 11.39
C GLU A 55 -16.88 7.08 12.81
N ALA A 56 -15.97 7.68 13.58
CA ALA A 56 -16.27 8.22 14.90
C ALA A 56 -17.33 9.33 14.86
N MET A 57 -17.23 10.25 13.89
CA MET A 57 -18.22 11.32 13.70
C MET A 57 -19.58 10.81 13.22
N ALA A 58 -19.62 9.71 12.47
CA ALA A 58 -20.85 9.05 12.03
C ALA A 58 -21.49 8.18 13.12
N GLY A 59 -20.78 7.91 14.23
CA GLY A 59 -21.23 7.02 15.29
C GLY A 59 -21.03 5.53 14.97
N ASP A 60 -20.35 5.20 13.87
CA ASP A 60 -19.98 3.85 13.47
C ASP A 60 -18.80 3.36 14.32
N THR A 61 -19.09 3.18 15.61
CA THR A 61 -18.12 2.79 16.64
C THR A 61 -18.60 1.53 17.36
N HIS A 62 -17.65 0.72 17.82
CA HIS A 62 -17.95 -0.44 18.65
C HIS A 62 -17.76 -0.12 20.13
N PRO A 63 -18.62 -0.63 21.04
CA PRO A 63 -18.44 -0.44 22.47
C PRO A 63 -17.12 -1.05 22.95
N ILE A 64 -16.45 -0.37 23.87
CA ILE A 64 -15.12 -0.79 24.37
C ILE A 64 -15.16 -2.16 25.05
N GLU A 65 -16.31 -2.52 25.61
CA GLU A 65 -16.57 -3.81 26.26
C GLU A 65 -16.48 -4.97 25.27
N THR A 66 -16.70 -4.72 23.97
CA THR A 66 -16.65 -5.74 22.92
C THR A 66 -15.26 -5.97 22.35
N LEU A 67 -14.29 -5.14 22.71
CA LEU A 67 -12.95 -5.14 22.10
C LEU A 67 -12.18 -6.44 22.37
N TRP A 68 -12.49 -7.12 23.47
CA TRP A 68 -11.84 -8.37 23.88
C TRP A 68 -12.66 -9.63 23.52
N ASN A 69 -13.82 -9.47 22.86
CA ASN A 69 -14.65 -10.61 22.50
C ASN A 69 -13.91 -11.54 21.52
N GLY A 70 -13.84 -12.83 21.86
CA GLY A 70 -13.21 -13.86 21.01
C GLY A 70 -11.69 -13.96 21.18
N ILE A 71 -11.09 -13.20 22.10
CA ILE A 71 -9.74 -13.45 22.60
C ILE A 71 -9.91 -14.29 23.87
N ASP A 72 -9.95 -15.62 23.73
CA ASP A 72 -9.86 -16.52 24.88
C ASP A 72 -8.45 -16.38 25.50
N THR A 73 -8.41 -16.04 26.79
CA THR A 73 -7.19 -16.06 27.62
C THR A 73 -6.90 -17.45 28.16
#